data_AF-A0A4D4MGI7-F1
#
_entry.id   AF-A0A4D4MGI7-F1
#
_cell.length_a   1.000
_cell.length_b   1.000
_cell.length_c   1.000
_cell.angle_alpha   90.00
_cell.angle_beta   90.00
_cell.angle_gamma   90.00
#
_symmetry.space_group_name_H-M   'P 1'
#
loop_
_entity.id
_entity.type
_entity.pdbx_description
1 polymer ?
#
loop_
_entity_poly.entity_id
_entity_poly.type
_entity_poly.pdbx_seq_one_letter_code
_entity_poly.pdbx_strand_id
1 'polypeptide(L)'
;MHDHLRSVRLVELLDTAFQQLPEPVTPPQLCYQRLIRGGTHRVRLSEAPRQVAAAMITVTPPGIPVLMPGESIGASDGPLLRYLTALESFDRSFPGFRSETHGVTLDPDTGDYLIECLRPTISEETSADAQERRAVTPAQRSHPKETQERS
;
A
#
# COMPACT_ATOMS: atom_id res chain seq x y z
N MET A 1 20.53 -2.90 -17.98
CA MET A 1 19.07 -2.66 -17.95
C MET A 1 18.27 -3.92 -18.21
N HIS A 2 18.45 -4.60 -19.36
CA HIS A 2 17.75 -5.86 -19.65
C HIS A 2 17.92 -6.92 -18.54
N ASP A 3 19.15 -7.13 -18.06
CA ASP A 3 19.41 -8.08 -16.97
C ASP A 3 18.66 -7.75 -15.68
N HIS A 4 18.46 -6.46 -15.39
CA HIS A 4 17.72 -6.02 -14.21
C HIS A 4 16.21 -6.32 -14.38
N LEU A 5 15.65 -6.03 -15.55
CA LEU A 5 14.25 -6.37 -15.87
C LEU A 5 14.01 -7.88 -15.74
N ARG A 6 14.98 -8.69 -16.18
CA ARG A 6 14.96 -10.15 -16.04
C ARG A 6 15.12 -10.58 -14.59
N SER A 7 16.04 -10.00 -13.82
CA SER A 7 16.29 -10.40 -12.43
C SER A 7 15.10 -10.13 -11.51
N VAL A 8 14.39 -9.01 -11.73
CA VAL A 8 13.17 -8.69 -10.97
C VAL A 8 11.92 -9.35 -11.54
N ARG A 9 12.04 -10.01 -12.71
CA ARG A 9 10.94 -10.68 -13.43
C ARG A 9 9.77 -9.75 -13.71
N LEU A 10 10.06 -8.52 -14.16
CA LEU A 10 9.06 -7.45 -14.26
C LEU A 10 7.87 -7.82 -15.15
N VAL A 11 8.10 -8.51 -16.27
CA VAL A 11 7.04 -8.92 -17.20
C VAL A 11 6.11 -9.97 -16.57
N GLU A 12 6.65 -10.95 -15.85
CA GLU A 12 5.85 -11.95 -15.12
C GLU A 12 5.00 -11.28 -14.02
N LEU A 13 5.59 -10.30 -13.32
CA LEU A 13 4.90 -9.52 -12.30
C LEU A 13 3.74 -8.72 -12.88
N LEU A 14 3.97 -8.05 -14.01
CA LEU A 14 2.95 -7.30 -14.73
C LEU A 14 1.80 -8.20 -15.16
N ASP A 15 2.11 -9.34 -15.78
CA ASP A 15 1.11 -10.32 -16.22
C ASP A 15 0.29 -10.85 -15.03
N THR A 16 0.96 -11.19 -13.92
CA THR A 16 0.29 -11.63 -12.69
C THR A 16 -0.64 -10.54 -12.13
N ALA A 17 -0.20 -9.27 -12.12
CA ALA A 17 -0.99 -8.15 -11.63
C ALA A 17 -2.28 -7.94 -12.45
N PHE A 18 -2.26 -8.23 -13.75
CA PHE A 18 -3.46 -8.14 -14.61
C PHE A 18 -4.34 -9.40 -14.59
N GLN A 19 -3.84 -10.53 -14.13
CA GLN A 19 -4.64 -11.75 -13.94
C GLN A 19 -5.27 -11.83 -12.55
N GLN A 20 -4.62 -11.24 -11.55
CA GLN A 20 -5.06 -11.24 -10.15
C GLN A 20 -5.44 -9.83 -9.73
N LEU A 21 -6.63 -9.41 -10.16
CA LEU A 21 -7.11 -8.05 -9.98
C LEU A 21 -7.33 -7.70 -8.50
N PRO A 22 -7.03 -6.46 -8.09
CA PRO A 22 -7.40 -5.92 -6.80
C PRO A 22 -8.91 -6.04 -6.50
N GLU A 23 -9.25 -6.19 -5.22
CA GLU A 23 -10.66 -6.27 -4.79
C GLU A 23 -11.28 -4.87 -4.70
N PRO A 24 -12.43 -4.59 -5.34
CA PRO A 24 -13.12 -3.32 -5.18
C PRO A 24 -13.83 -3.26 -3.81
N VAL A 25 -13.38 -2.38 -2.92
CA VAL A 25 -13.91 -2.25 -1.55
C VAL A 25 -14.78 -1.01 -1.38
N THR A 26 -14.39 0.10 -2.02
CA THR A 26 -15.07 1.39 -1.91
C THR A 26 -15.48 1.91 -3.29
N PRO A 27 -16.68 2.48 -3.47
CA PRO A 27 -17.05 3.09 -4.74
C PRO A 27 -16.09 4.24 -5.12
N PRO A 28 -15.63 4.33 -6.38
CA PRO A 28 -14.71 5.39 -6.82
C PRO A 28 -15.22 6.81 -6.52
N GLN A 29 -16.54 7.01 -6.60
CA GLN A 29 -17.19 8.28 -6.27
C GLN A 29 -16.94 8.72 -4.82
N LEU A 30 -16.97 7.77 -3.87
CA LEU A 30 -16.70 8.06 -2.46
C LEU A 30 -15.22 8.33 -2.24
N CYS A 31 -14.34 7.62 -2.94
CA CYS A 31 -12.90 7.86 -2.92
C CYS A 31 -12.60 9.30 -3.36
N TYR A 32 -13.19 9.73 -4.49
CA TYR A 32 -13.06 11.10 -4.98
C TYR A 32 -13.58 12.14 -3.97
N GLN A 33 -14.75 11.92 -3.38
CA GLN A 33 -15.30 12.80 -2.35
C GLN A 33 -14.38 12.93 -1.13
N ARG A 34 -13.74 11.84 -0.71
CA ARG A 34 -12.77 11.86 0.40
C ARG A 34 -11.48 12.58 -0.01
N LEU A 35 -10.97 12.33 -1.21
CA LEU A 35 -9.76 12.99 -1.75
C LEU A 35 -9.88 14.52 -1.72
N ILE A 36 -10.98 15.07 -2.27
CA ILE A 36 -11.18 16.53 -2.29
C ILE A 36 -11.45 17.15 -0.91
N ARG A 37 -11.77 16.34 0.10
CA ARG A 37 -12.01 16.77 1.49
C ARG A 37 -10.83 16.50 2.43
N GLY A 38 -9.66 16.10 1.90
CA GLY A 38 -8.48 15.79 2.71
C GLY A 38 -8.59 14.47 3.49
N GLY A 39 -9.55 13.61 3.15
CA GLY A 39 -9.76 12.28 3.75
C GLY A 39 -8.80 11.20 3.25
N THR A 40 -7.62 11.60 2.77
CA THR A 40 -6.61 10.72 2.17
C THR A 40 -5.23 11.07 2.71
N HIS A 41 -4.30 10.14 2.55
CA HIS A 41 -2.90 10.31 2.92
C HIS A 41 -2.01 9.56 1.96
N ARG A 42 -0.77 10.04 1.84
CA ARG A 42 0.27 9.35 1.06
C ARG A 42 1.04 8.41 1.97
N VAL A 43 1.30 7.21 1.46
CA VAL A 43 2.05 6.17 2.16
C VAL A 43 3.05 5.53 1.23
N ARG A 44 4.14 5.00 1.80
CA ARG A 44 5.11 4.20 1.04
C ARG A 44 4.50 2.87 0.65
N LEU A 45 5.01 2.24 -0.41
CA LEU A 45 4.54 0.91 -0.84
C LEU A 45 4.61 -0.14 0.28
N SER A 46 5.60 -0.03 1.17
CA SER A 46 5.76 -0.93 2.33
C SER A 46 4.69 -0.76 3.42
N GLU A 47 4.06 0.42 3.49
CA GLU A 47 3.02 0.78 4.47
C GLU A 47 1.62 0.65 3.89
N ALA A 48 1.51 0.56 2.57
CA ALA A 48 0.27 0.45 1.83
C ALA A 48 -0.48 -0.91 1.88
N PRO A 49 0.09 -2.05 2.33
CA PRO A 49 -0.66 -3.30 2.40
C PRO A 49 -1.99 -3.15 3.16
N ARG A 50 -3.04 -3.78 2.63
CA ARG A 50 -4.40 -3.83 3.18
C ARG A 50 -5.11 -2.47 3.26
N GLN A 51 -4.51 -1.41 2.74
CA GLN A 51 -5.18 -0.13 2.59
C GLN A 51 -6.02 -0.08 1.30
N VAL A 52 -6.85 0.96 1.20
CA VAL A 52 -7.69 1.21 0.04
C VAL A 52 -7.13 2.39 -0.75
N ALA A 53 -6.92 2.19 -2.04
CA ALA A 53 -6.44 3.23 -2.94
C ALA A 53 -7.42 4.39 -3.01
N ALA A 54 -6.93 5.62 -2.86
CA ALA A 54 -7.75 6.82 -3.03
C ALA A 54 -7.68 7.40 -4.45
N ALA A 55 -6.61 7.08 -5.18
CA ALA A 55 -6.36 7.54 -6.54
C ALA A 55 -6.01 6.37 -7.46
N MET A 56 -6.18 6.59 -8.77
CA MET A 56 -5.85 5.61 -9.80
C MET A 56 -4.33 5.56 -10.00
N ILE A 57 -3.79 4.36 -10.22
CA ILE A 57 -2.40 4.16 -10.66
C ILE A 57 -2.39 3.60 -12.08
N THR A 58 -1.64 4.26 -12.97
CA THR A 58 -1.44 3.85 -14.36
C THR A 58 0.06 3.85 -14.66
N VAL A 59 0.58 2.73 -15.18
CA VAL A 59 2.00 2.58 -15.51
C VAL A 59 2.18 2.45 -17.02
N THR A 60 3.09 3.22 -17.60
CA THR A 60 3.47 3.11 -19.02
C THR A 60 4.88 2.52 -19.17
N PRO A 61 5.05 1.47 -20.00
CA PRO A 61 4.02 0.62 -20.61
C PRO A 61 3.37 -0.33 -19.59
N PRO A 62 2.13 -0.83 -19.79
CA PRO A 62 1.29 -0.75 -20.99
C PRO A 62 0.43 0.52 -21.16
N GLY A 63 0.35 1.38 -20.14
CA GLY A 63 -0.46 2.62 -20.18
C GLY A 63 -1.93 2.42 -19.82
N ILE A 64 -2.28 1.29 -19.16
CA ILE A 64 -3.62 1.02 -18.62
C ILE A 64 -3.60 1.01 -17.08
N PRO A 65 -4.73 1.29 -16.40
CA PRO A 65 -4.78 1.29 -14.94
C PRO A 65 -4.43 -0.08 -14.36
N VAL A 66 -3.52 -0.08 -13.38
CA VAL A 66 -3.17 -1.26 -12.57
C VAL A 66 -3.89 -1.27 -11.22
N LEU A 67 -4.41 -0.11 -10.81
CA LEU A 67 -5.17 0.07 -9.57
C LEU A 67 -6.18 1.20 -9.75
N MET A 68 -7.43 0.93 -9.41
CA MET A 68 -8.53 1.89 -9.45
C MET A 68 -8.79 2.50 -8.06
N PRO A 69 -9.30 3.74 -7.99
CA PRO A 69 -9.73 4.31 -6.72
C PRO A 69 -10.81 3.43 -6.07
N GLY A 70 -10.58 3.07 -4.81
CA GLY A 70 -11.48 2.23 -4.02
C GLY A 70 -11.17 0.75 -4.04
N GLU A 71 -10.16 0.33 -4.79
CA GLU A 71 -9.64 -1.04 -4.72
C GLU A 71 -8.69 -1.22 -3.53
N SER A 72 -8.70 -2.42 -2.95
CA SER A 72 -7.77 -2.87 -1.93
C SER A 72 -6.39 -3.11 -2.54
N ILE A 73 -5.36 -2.58 -1.89
CA ILE A 73 -3.96 -2.78 -2.32
C ILE A 73 -3.50 -4.23 -2.11
N GLY A 74 -4.24 -5.01 -1.31
CA GLY A 74 -3.97 -6.43 -1.08
C GLY A 74 -2.91 -6.67 -0.01
N ALA A 75 -2.38 -7.90 0.04
CA ALA A 75 -1.33 -8.29 0.98
C ALA A 75 0.03 -7.69 0.59
N SER A 76 0.98 -7.64 1.54
CA SER A 76 2.32 -7.11 1.31
C SER A 76 3.11 -7.85 0.22
N ASP A 77 2.84 -9.14 0.05
CA ASP A 77 3.38 -10.01 -1.00
C ASP A 77 2.40 -10.17 -2.18
N GLY A 78 1.36 -9.35 -2.24
CA GLY A 78 0.35 -9.36 -3.27
C GLY A 78 0.89 -8.97 -4.66
N PRO A 79 0.20 -9.35 -5.74
CA PRO A 79 0.65 -9.14 -7.12
C PRO A 79 0.96 -7.68 -7.44
N LEU A 80 0.05 -6.78 -7.08
CA LEU A 80 0.18 -5.34 -7.31
C LEU A 80 1.41 -4.76 -6.61
N LEU A 81 1.57 -4.99 -5.30
CA LEU A 81 2.69 -4.43 -4.54
C LEU A 81 4.02 -5.01 -4.99
N ARG A 82 4.08 -6.31 -5.32
CA ARG A 82 5.29 -6.91 -5.90
C ARG A 82 5.67 -6.26 -7.22
N TYR A 83 4.70 -5.98 -8.08
CA TYR A 83 4.93 -5.29 -9.35
C TYR A 83 5.43 -3.85 -9.14
N LEU A 84 4.73 -3.04 -8.33
CA LEU A 84 5.11 -1.66 -8.06
C LEU A 84 6.47 -1.55 -7.36
N THR A 85 6.80 -2.48 -6.46
CA THR A 85 8.12 -2.52 -5.78
C THR A 85 9.23 -2.87 -6.77
N ALA A 86 8.99 -3.79 -7.71
CA ALA A 86 9.97 -4.11 -8.75
C ALA A 86 10.18 -2.92 -9.70
N LEU A 87 9.12 -2.17 -10.01
CA LEU A 87 9.18 -0.95 -10.81
C LEU A 87 9.98 0.15 -10.11
N GLU A 88 9.71 0.40 -8.83
CA GLU A 88 10.46 1.33 -7.99
C GLU A 88 11.95 0.98 -7.95
N SER A 89 12.29 -0.31 -7.78
CA SER A 89 13.68 -0.79 -7.80
C SER A 89 14.38 -0.50 -9.14
N PHE A 90 13.67 -0.70 -10.25
CA PHE A 90 14.19 -0.42 -11.58
C PHE A 90 14.43 1.09 -11.78
N ASP A 91 13.44 1.92 -11.44
CA ASP A 91 13.50 3.39 -11.55
C ASP A 91 14.61 4.00 -10.70
N ARG A 92 14.85 3.42 -9.52
CA ARG A 92 15.96 3.80 -8.63
C ARG A 92 17.31 3.43 -9.20
N SER A 93 17.40 2.25 -9.84
CA SER A 93 18.63 1.76 -10.47
C SER A 93 18.98 2.53 -11.74
N PHE A 94 17.97 3.09 -12.44
CA PHE A 94 18.15 3.81 -13.70
C PHE A 94 17.36 5.14 -13.73
N PRO A 95 17.80 6.19 -13.00
CA PRO A 95 17.06 7.45 -12.87
C PRO A 95 16.76 8.19 -14.19
N GLY A 96 17.57 7.97 -15.24
CA GLY A 96 17.35 8.54 -16.58
C GLY A 96 16.33 7.79 -17.45
N PHE A 97 15.81 6.66 -16.97
CA PHE A 97 14.92 5.76 -17.72
C PHE A 97 13.70 5.34 -16.89
N ARG A 98 13.23 6.24 -16.03
CA ARG A 98 12.07 5.97 -15.17
C ARG A 98 10.84 5.67 -16.00
N SER A 99 10.04 4.73 -15.52
CA SER A 99 8.72 4.49 -16.05
C SER A 99 7.80 5.67 -15.75
N GLU A 100 6.94 6.01 -16.71
CA GLU A 100 5.91 7.01 -16.50
C GLU A 100 4.77 6.37 -15.69
N THR A 101 4.74 6.70 -14.39
CA THR A 101 3.77 6.15 -13.44
C THR A 101 2.88 7.26 -12.90
N HIS A 102 1.65 7.32 -13.38
CA HIS A 102 0.62 8.23 -12.89
C HIS A 102 0.03 7.71 -11.58
N GLY A 103 -0.29 8.61 -10.65
CA GLY A 103 -0.85 8.25 -9.34
C GLY A 103 0.20 7.86 -8.28
N VAL A 104 1.48 7.83 -8.67
CA VAL A 104 2.63 7.67 -7.77
C VAL A 104 3.37 9.00 -7.69
N THR A 105 3.72 9.41 -6.48
CA THR A 105 4.64 10.52 -6.23
C THR A 105 5.97 9.97 -5.71
N LEU A 106 7.08 10.63 -5.99
CA LEU A 106 8.36 10.28 -5.37
C LEU A 106 8.56 11.10 -4.11
N ASP A 107 8.96 10.43 -3.03
CA ASP A 107 9.46 11.08 -1.85
C ASP A 107 10.71 11.91 -2.20
N PRO A 108 10.76 13.21 -1.87
CA PRO A 108 11.86 14.08 -2.25
C PRO A 108 13.17 13.75 -1.52
N ASP A 109 13.09 13.13 -0.35
CA ASP A 109 14.24 12.83 0.50
C ASP A 109 14.78 11.42 0.23
N THR A 110 13.89 10.43 0.10
CA THR A 110 14.28 9.01 -0.06
C THR A 110 14.18 8.50 -1.49
N GLY A 111 13.38 9.15 -2.34
CA GLY A 111 13.04 8.63 -3.67
C GLY A 111 12.09 7.43 -3.64
N ASP A 112 11.46 7.14 -2.50
CA ASP A 112 10.45 6.09 -2.38
C ASP A 112 9.16 6.46 -3.12
N TYR A 113 8.48 5.45 -3.66
CA TYR A 113 7.16 5.57 -4.25
C TYR A 113 6.13 5.80 -3.15
N LEU A 114 5.39 6.90 -3.29
CA LEU A 114 4.27 7.27 -2.44
C LEU A 114 2.96 7.13 -3.22
N ILE A 115 1.99 6.43 -2.64
CA ILE A 115 0.65 6.26 -3.21
C ILE A 115 -0.42 6.83 -2.28
N GLU A 116 -1.48 7.38 -2.87
CA GLU A 116 -2.58 8.01 -2.14
C GLU A 116 -3.60 6.96 -1.68
N CYS A 117 -3.78 6.83 -0.37
CA CYS A 117 -4.70 5.89 0.28
C CYS A 117 -5.78 6.62 1.08
N LEU A 118 -6.95 6.00 1.22
CA LEU A 118 -8.01 6.52 2.08
C LEU A 118 -7.55 6.53 3.54
N ARG A 119 -7.84 7.60 4.28
CA ARG A 119 -7.73 7.55 5.74
C ARG A 119 -8.83 6.65 6.31
N PRO A 120 -8.55 5.87 7.36
CA PRO A 120 -9.58 5.18 8.12
C PRO A 120 -10.64 6.17 8.62
N THR A 121 -11.89 5.75 8.66
CA THR A 121 -12.92 6.51 9.38
C THR A 121 -12.90 6.15 10.86
N ILE A 122 -13.31 7.08 11.72
CA ILE A 122 -13.36 6.89 13.19
C ILE A 122 -14.15 5.62 13.59
N SER A 123 -15.17 5.23 12.80
CA SER A 123 -15.93 3.98 12.96
C SER A 123 -15.12 2.72 12.65
N GLU A 124 -14.22 2.78 11.67
CA GLU A 124 -13.33 1.68 11.28
C GLU A 124 -12.15 1.58 12.24
N GLU A 125 -11.61 2.69 12.74
CA GLU A 125 -10.54 2.73 13.75
C GLU A 125 -10.97 2.07 15.06
N THR A 126 -12.18 2.36 15.53
CA THR A 126 -12.74 1.76 16.76
C THR A 126 -12.93 0.24 16.60
N SER A 127 -13.27 -0.22 15.39
CA SER A 127 -13.45 -1.64 15.07
C SER A 127 -12.12 -2.37 14.91
N ALA A 128 -11.11 -1.72 14.31
CA ALA A 128 -9.76 -2.25 14.18
C ALA A 128 -9.04 -2.36 15.53
N ASP A 129 -9.12 -1.33 16.39
CA ASP A 129 -8.55 -1.37 17.75
C ASP A 129 -9.26 -2.44 18.61
N ALA A 130 -10.57 -2.64 18.44
CA ALA A 130 -11.29 -3.74 19.08
C ALA A 130 -10.85 -5.12 18.56
N GLN A 131 -10.60 -5.28 17.26
CA GLN A 131 -10.14 -6.52 16.63
C GLN A 131 -8.70 -6.87 17.05
N GLU A 132 -7.83 -5.86 17.12
CA GLU A 132 -6.43 -6.00 17.55
C GLU A 132 -6.34 -6.35 19.04
N ARG A 133 -7.15 -5.70 19.90
CA ARG A 133 -7.29 -6.08 21.32
C ARG A 133 -7.85 -7.49 21.52
N ARG A 134 -8.59 -8.02 20.55
CA ARG A 134 -9.13 -9.40 20.56
C ARG A 134 -8.12 -10.43 20.06
N ALA A 135 -7.21 -10.02 19.18
CA ALA A 135 -6.09 -10.83 18.70
C ALA A 135 -4.98 -11.01 19.75
N VAL A 136 -4.86 -10.07 20.71
CA VAL A 136 -4.02 -10.26 21.89
C VAL A 136 -4.68 -11.26 22.84
N THR A 137 -4.10 -12.45 22.95
CA THR A 137 -4.60 -13.53 23.80
C THR A 137 -4.56 -13.09 25.29
N PRO A 138 -5.57 -13.39 26.13
CA PRO A 138 -5.65 -12.92 27.52
C PRO A 138 -4.43 -13.29 28.41
N ALA A 139 -3.61 -14.25 27.98
CA ALA A 139 -2.42 -14.71 28.69
C ALA A 139 -1.21 -13.76 28.60
N GLN A 140 -1.24 -12.72 27.78
CA GLN A 140 -0.12 -11.76 27.62
C GLN A 140 -0.30 -10.45 28.42
N ARG A 141 -1.35 -10.34 29.25
CA ARG A 141 -1.45 -9.26 30.24
C ARG A 141 -0.46 -9.56 31.38
N SER A 142 0.71 -8.94 31.34
CA SER A 142 1.70 -9.00 32.40
C SER A 142 1.09 -8.58 33.74
N HIS A 143 1.12 -9.49 34.72
CA HIS A 143 0.87 -9.17 36.12
C HIS A 143 1.90 -8.11 36.59
N PRO A 144 1.49 -7.03 37.27
CA PRO A 144 2.44 -6.22 38.02
C PRO A 144 2.91 -7.06 39.22
N LYS A 145 4.23 -7.24 39.36
CA LYS A 145 4.83 -7.73 40.60
C LYS A 145 4.66 -6.65 41.66
N GLU A 146 3.66 -6.81 42.53
CA GLU A 146 3.68 -6.21 43.86
C GLU A 146 4.96 -6.65 44.57
N THR A 147 5.93 -5.73 44.70
CA THR A 147 6.98 -5.86 45.70
C THR A 147 6.51 -5.04 46.88
N GLN A 148 5.94 -5.75 47.84
CA GLN A 148 5.45 -5.27 49.10
C GLN A 148 6.65 -4.84 49.97
N GLU A 149 6.73 -3.55 50.29
CA GLU A 149 7.52 -3.04 51.41
C GLU A 149 7.08 -3.74 52.70
N ARG A 150 8.05 -4.21 53.51
CA ARG A 150 7.88 -4.37 54.95
C ARG A 150 9.22 -4.46 55.68
N SER A 151 9.42 -3.44 56.51
CA SER A 151 10.18 -3.36 57.78
C SER A 151 11.69 -3.52 57.77
#